data_AF-A0A3C2E9H4-F1
#
_entry.id   AF-A0A3C2E9H4-F1
#
_cell.length_a   1.000
_cell.length_b   1.000
_cell.length_c   1.000
_cell.angle_alpha   90.00
_cell.angle_beta   90.00
_cell.angle_gamma   90.00
#
_symmetry.space_group_name_H-M   'P 1'
#
loop_
_entity.id
_entity.type
_entity.pdbx_description
1 polymer ?
#
loop_
_entity_poly.entity_id
_entity_poly.type
_entity_poly.pdbx_seq_one_letter_code
_entity_poly.pdbx_strand_id
1 'polypeptide(L)' 'MFSRGISEFGAVIMLAYFPTITPILIYDRFTSFGLEYARPVAVIFVLICLAVFLLFYLLANKKHRDA' A
#
# COMPACT_ATOMS: atom_id res chain seq x y z
N MET A 1 -9.94 -1.83 9.88
CA MET A 1 -9.75 -0.39 9.59
C MET A 1 -8.34 -0.07 9.03
N PHE A 2 -7.29 -0.74 9.50
CA PHE A 2 -5.89 -0.54 9.04
C PHE A 2 -5.70 -0.50 7.52
N SER A 3 -6.27 -1.48 6.81
CA SER A 3 -6.25 -1.60 5.34
C SER A 3 -6.73 -0.35 4.60
N ARG A 4 -7.75 0.32 5.15
CA ARG A 4 -8.35 1.50 4.55
C ARG A 4 -7.43 2.70 4.72
N GLY A 5 -6.83 2.89 5.89
CA GLY A 5 -5.83 3.95 6.13
C GLY A 5 -4.61 3.86 5.20
N ILE A 6 -4.13 2.65 4.88
CA ILE A 6 -3.04 2.46 3.91
C ILE A 6 -3.43 2.93 2.49
N SER A 7 -4.72 2.84 2.15
CA SER A 7 -5.24 3.13 0.80
C SER A 7 -5.80 4.55 0.65
N GLU A 8 -5.83 5.35 1.72
CA GLU A 8 -6.33 6.74 1.73
C GLU A 8 -5.30 7.69 1.09
N PHE A 9 -5.22 7.68 -0.24
CA PHE A 9 -4.34 8.57 -0.97
C PHE A 9 -4.89 10.01 -1.02
N GLY A 10 -6.16 10.17 -1.40
CA GLY A 10 -6.75 11.49 -1.69
C GLY A 10 -6.88 12.40 -0.48
N ALA A 11 -7.25 11.85 0.69
CA ALA A 11 -7.34 12.64 1.91
C ALA A 11 -5.95 13.09 2.39
N VAL A 12 -4.94 12.22 2.30
CA VAL A 12 -3.59 12.49 2.81
C VAL A 12 -2.86 13.48 1.91
N ILE A 13 -2.94 13.35 0.58
CA ILE A 13 -2.28 14.30 -0.33
C ILE A 13 -2.80 15.73 -0.19
N MET A 14 -4.08 15.89 0.18
CA MET A 14 -4.71 17.20 0.40
C MET A 14 -4.33 17.82 1.75
N LEU A 15 -4.20 17.01 2.81
CA LEU A 15 -3.92 17.50 4.16
C LEU A 15 -2.42 17.60 4.49
N ALA A 16 -1.63 16.64 4.03
CA ALA A 16 -0.22 16.50 4.39
C ALA A 16 0.57 15.80 3.27
N TYR A 17 1.13 16.59 2.36
CA TYR A 17 2.02 16.07 1.30
C TYR A 17 3.38 15.60 1.85
N PHE A 18 3.92 16.35 2.82
CA PHE A 18 5.10 15.96 3.59
C PHE A 18 4.66 15.59 5.01
N PRO A 19 5.04 14.40 5.52
CA PRO A 19 5.96 13.41 4.96
C PRO A 19 5.34 12.52 3.86
N THR A 20 6.13 12.20 2.84
CA THR A 20 5.67 11.41 1.69
C THR A 20 5.42 9.95 2.08
N ILE A 21 4.19 9.48 1.89
CA ILE A 21 3.83 8.06 2.02
C ILE A 21 3.87 7.34 0.66
N THR A 22 3.97 6.00 0.66
CA THR A 22 4.11 5.18 -0.55
C THR A 22 3.15 5.52 -1.70
N PRO A 23 1.82 5.71 -1.48
CA PRO A 23 0.93 6.09 -2.58
C PRO A 23 1.22 7.50 -3.14
N ILE A 24 1.70 8.44 -2.31
CA ILE A 24 2.13 9.77 -2.74
C ILE A 24 3.42 9.68 -3.54
N LEU A 25 4.36 8.82 -3.11
CA LEU A 25 5.59 8.58 -3.85
C LEU A 25 5.31 7.97 -5.24
N ILE A 26 4.37 7.04 -5.36
CA ILE A 26 4.00 6.45 -6.65
C ILE A 26 3.39 7.52 -7.56
N TYR A 27 2.53 8.39 -7.03
CA TYR A 27 1.95 9.51 -7.76
C TYR A 27 3.01 10.53 -8.22
N ASP A 28 3.93 10.89 -7.35
CA ASP A 28 5.05 11.78 -7.65
C ASP A 28 5.93 11.20 -8.76
N ARG A 29 6.28 9.91 -8.68
CA ARG A 29 7.07 9.22 -9.72
C ARG A 29 6.34 9.13 -11.06
N PHE A 30 5.03 8.92 -11.03
CA PHE A 30 4.23 8.92 -12.25
C PHE A 30 4.19 10.30 -12.90
N THR A 31 4.04 11.35 -12.10
CA THR A 31 3.92 12.72 -12.58
C THR A 31 5.27 13.27 -13.08
N SER A 32 6.37 12.96 -12.41
CA SER A 32 7.71 13.48 -12.75
C SER A 32 8.45 12.66 -13.82
N PHE A 33 8.27 11.34 -13.85
CA PHE A 33 9.07 10.44 -14.69
C PHE A 33 8.22 9.51 -15.59
N GLY A 34 6.90 9.59 -15.50
CA GLY A 34 5.99 8.77 -16.29
C GLY A 34 5.80 7.34 -15.77
N LEU A 35 5.09 6.55 -16.58
CA LEU A 35 4.62 5.22 -16.18
C LEU A 35 5.75 4.22 -15.92
N GLU A 36 6.83 4.27 -16.69
CA GLU A 36 7.94 3.31 -16.58
C GLU A 36 8.62 3.36 -15.21
N TYR A 37 8.71 4.55 -14.61
CA TYR A 37 9.32 4.74 -13.29
C TYR A 37 8.33 4.52 -12.13
N ALA A 38 7.03 4.76 -12.35
CA ALA A 38 6.00 4.52 -11.34
C ALA A 38 5.66 3.04 -11.17
N ARG A 39 5.62 2.30 -12.29
CA ARG A 39 5.23 0.88 -12.33
C ARG A 39 6.05 -0.01 -11.37
N PRO A 40 7.41 0.01 -11.34
CA PRO A 40 8.16 -0.89 -10.46
C PRO A 40 7.86 -0.63 -8.98
N VAL A 41 7.72 0.64 -8.58
CA VAL A 41 7.38 1.01 -7.19
C VAL A 41 5.99 0.53 -6.83
N ALA A 42 5.02 0.69 -7.73
CA ALA A 42 3.65 0.21 -7.54
C ALA A 42 3.58 -1.32 -7.41
N VAL A 43 4.33 -2.05 -8.24
CA VAL A 43 4.38 -3.53 -8.19
C VAL A 43 4.92 -4.00 -6.83
N ILE A 44 6.03 -3.41 -6.37
CA ILE A 44 6.62 -3.73 -5.06
C ILE A 44 5.61 -3.47 -3.95
N PHE A 45 4.93 -2.32 -3.99
CA PHE A 45 3.93 -1.97 -2.98
C PHE A 45 2.76 -2.96 -2.94
N VAL A 46 2.22 -3.35 -4.10
CA VAL A 46 1.15 -4.36 -4.19
C VAL A 46 1.60 -5.71 -3.65
N LEU A 47 2.82 -6.15 -3.97
CA LEU A 47 3.36 -7.41 -3.46
C LEU A 47 3.51 -7.40 -1.94
N ILE A 48 3.97 -6.28 -1.35
CA ILE A 48 4.07 -6.13 0.10
C ILE A 48 2.67 -6.19 0.74
N CYS A 49 1.70 -5.47 0.19
CA CYS A 49 0.32 -5.51 0.68
C CYS A 49 -0.23 -6.94 0.64
N LEU A 50 -0.08 -7.65 -0.49
CA LEU A 50 -0.51 -9.03 -0.62
C LEU A 50 0.18 -9.95 0.39
N ALA A 51 1.49 -9.83 0.58
CA ALA A 51 2.24 -10.63 1.54
C ALA A 51 1.71 -10.41 2.97
N VAL A 52 1.47 -9.15 3.36
CA VAL A 52 0.92 -8.80 4.67
C VAL A 52 -0.48 -9.37 4.86
N PHE A 53 -1.37 -9.21 3.87
CA PHE A 53 -2.71 -9.78 3.93
C PHE A 53 -2.72 -11.30 3.97
N LEU A 54 -1.86 -11.95 3.18
CA LEU A 54 -1.72 -13.40 3.19
C LEU A 54 -1.23 -13.90 4.54
N LEU A 55 -0.28 -13.19 5.17
CA LEU A 55 0.20 -13.51 6.51
C LEU A 55 -0.94 -13.41 7.54
N PHE A 56 -1.72 -12.33 7.50
CA PHE A 56 -2.89 -12.18 8.35
C PHE A 56 -3.93 -13.27 8.10
N TYR A 57 -4.17 -13.63 6.83
CA TYR A 57 -5.10 -14.70 6.46
C TYR A 57 -4.67 -16.05 7.05
N LEU A 58 -3.40 -16.42 6.89
CA LEU A 58 -2.87 -17.69 7.40
C LEU A 58 -2.93 -17.76 8.94
N LEU A 59 -2.56 -16.67 9.62
CA LEU A 59 -2.63 -16.58 11.08
C LEU A 59 -4.07 -16.65 11.59
N ALA A 60 -5.01 -15.98 10.92
CA ALA A 60 -6.43 -16.03 11.27
C ALA A 60 -7.02 -17.43 11.06
N ASN A 61 -6.69 -18.10 9.95
CA ASN A 61 -7.21 -19.44 9.65
C ASN A 61 -6.64 -20.52 10.58
N LYS A 62 -5.38 -20.38 11.02
CA LYS A 62 -4.78 -21.30 11.99
C LYS A 62 -5.53 -21.26 13.32
N LYS A 63 -5.89 -20.06 13.79
CA LYS A 63 -6.66 -19.88 15.03
C LYS A 63 -8.05 -20.53 14.99
N HIS A 64 -8.65 -20.65 13.81
CA HIS A 64 -9.99 -21.23 13.64
C HIS A 64 -9.99 -22.77 13.58
N ARG A 65 -8.82 -23.40 13.38
CA ARG A 65 -8.66 -24.86 13.30
C ARG A 65 -8.20 -25.48 14.63
N ASP A 66 -7.70 -24.65 15.54
CA ASP A 66 -7.21 -25.03 16.87
C ASP A 66 -8.24 -24.71 17.99
N ALA A 67 -9.47 -24.31 17.62
CA ALA A 67 -10.61 -24.05 18.51
C ALA A 67 -11.79 -24.97 18.15
#